data_AF-A0A7S4QV27-F1
#
_entry.id   AF-A0A7S4QV27-F1
#
_cell.length_a   1.000
_cell.length_b   1.000
_cell.length_c   1.000
_cell.angle_alpha   90.00
_cell.angle_beta   90.00
_cell.angle_gamma   90.00
#
_symmetry.space_group_name_H-M   'P 1'
#
loop_
_entity.id
_entity.type
_entity.pdbx_description
1 polymer ?
#
loop_
_entity_poly.entity_id
_entity_poly.type
_entity_poly.pdbx_seq_one_letter_code
_entity_poly.pdbx_strand_id
1 'polypeptide(L)'
;APLLGLSAEEAAAEEAAWVLERSFARQGLPELCSDAASARALHAKLLRAERWYGRAVAGLVLLSFAEVPAWCHGGTGKPDMWAWAPGTDWCPAAGGASARLSGVTYLPPALGLGLEFALLAIVLGSLFTELAHEAPGATEVTKWGIAFAMGGLLDAAMFGVCRLPLRLAFLLRAGLVMLLPDIRKMFVAIFNYRVLAEVGTVMFFFLGTILMGAFVWMSVLRTDNAIAFTEEEEAVRASKGFTTFGESTYSMFVSAATSDFMGV
;
A
#
# COMPACT_ATOMS: atom_id res chain seq x y z
N ALA A 1 15.57 -36.68 -25.96
CA ALA A 1 17.01 -36.96 -26.18
C ALA A 1 17.63 -37.19 -24.80
N PRO A 2 18.40 -38.25 -24.57
CA PRO A 2 19.01 -38.51 -23.27
C PRO A 2 19.90 -37.31 -22.89
N LEU A 3 19.70 -36.77 -21.67
CA LEU A 3 20.57 -35.77 -21.06
C LEU A 3 22.01 -36.30 -21.13
N LEU A 4 22.86 -35.62 -21.89
CA LEU A 4 24.24 -36.03 -22.18
C LEU A 4 25.03 -36.20 -20.87
N GLY A 5 25.07 -37.43 -20.34
CA GLY A 5 25.92 -37.82 -19.20
C GLY A 5 25.21 -38.41 -17.98
N LEU A 6 23.87 -38.40 -17.91
CA LEU A 6 23.14 -39.03 -16.80
C LEU A 6 22.77 -40.48 -17.12
N SER A 7 22.83 -41.35 -16.11
CA SER A 7 22.29 -42.70 -16.21
C SER A 7 20.77 -42.66 -16.37
N ALA A 8 20.18 -43.71 -16.96
CA ALA A 8 18.73 -43.79 -17.12
C ALA A 8 17.97 -43.73 -15.78
N GLU A 9 18.58 -44.24 -14.72
CA GLU A 9 18.03 -44.20 -13.36
C GLU A 9 18.01 -42.77 -12.79
N GLU A 10 19.07 -41.99 -12.99
CA GLU A 10 19.12 -40.59 -12.55
C GLU A 10 18.11 -39.72 -13.29
N ALA A 11 17.97 -39.91 -14.61
CA ALA A 11 16.97 -39.19 -15.40
C ALA A 11 15.53 -39.50 -14.92
N ALA A 12 15.22 -40.77 -14.63
CA ALA A 12 13.92 -41.17 -14.10
C ALA A 12 13.68 -40.60 -12.69
N ALA A 13 14.71 -40.53 -11.86
CA ALA A 13 14.62 -39.92 -10.52
C ALA A 13 14.37 -38.41 -10.60
N GLU A 14 15.01 -37.69 -11.52
CA GLU A 14 14.78 -36.25 -11.73
C GLU A 14 13.37 -35.97 -12.27
N GLU A 15 12.89 -36.80 -13.20
CA GLU A 15 11.51 -36.70 -13.71
C GLU A 15 10.48 -36.94 -12.60
N ALA A 16 10.68 -37.99 -11.78
CA ALA A 16 9.80 -38.26 -10.64
C ALA A 16 9.81 -37.11 -9.61
N ALA A 17 10.98 -36.54 -9.32
CA ALA A 17 11.10 -35.38 -8.44
C ALA A 17 10.37 -34.15 -9.01
N TRP A 18 10.50 -33.90 -10.31
CA TRP A 18 9.79 -32.81 -10.99
C TRP A 18 8.28 -32.98 -10.95
N VAL A 19 7.77 -34.19 -11.19
CA VAL A 19 6.33 -34.49 -11.09
C VAL A 19 5.81 -34.22 -9.68
N LEU A 20 6.57 -34.61 -8.66
CA LEU A 20 6.23 -34.35 -7.26
C LEU A 20 6.23 -32.85 -6.95
N GLU A 21 7.27 -32.11 -7.33
CA GLU A 21 7.33 -30.65 -7.16
C GLU A 21 6.16 -29.94 -7.89
N ARG A 22 5.84 -30.37 -9.12
CA ARG A 22 4.69 -29.86 -9.88
C ARG A 22 3.36 -30.15 -9.20
N SER A 23 3.23 -31.28 -8.51
CA SER A 23 2.02 -31.62 -7.74
C SER A 23 1.83 -30.70 -6.51
N PHE A 24 2.93 -30.22 -5.92
CA PHE A 24 2.91 -29.27 -4.81
C PHE A 24 2.76 -27.82 -5.27
N ALA A 25 3.30 -27.48 -6.44
CA ALA A 25 3.12 -26.18 -7.07
C ALA A 25 1.66 -26.04 -7.53
N ARG A 26 0.80 -25.52 -6.66
CA ARG A 26 -0.66 -25.34 -6.87
C ARG A 26 -1.04 -24.43 -8.06
N GLN A 27 -0.08 -23.97 -8.87
CA GLN A 27 -0.30 -23.13 -10.04
C GLN A 27 0.38 -23.76 -11.25
N GLY A 28 -0.37 -23.87 -12.34
CA GLY A 28 0.03 -24.53 -13.58
C GLY A 28 1.37 -24.04 -14.08
N LEU A 29 2.41 -24.84 -13.81
CA LEU A 29 3.72 -24.64 -14.41
C LEU A 29 3.53 -24.75 -15.93
N PRO A 30 4.05 -23.79 -16.71
CA PRO A 30 3.96 -23.86 -18.16
C PRO A 30 4.60 -25.16 -18.65
N GLU A 31 3.98 -25.84 -19.61
CA GLU A 31 4.52 -27.07 -20.22
C GLU A 31 5.73 -26.80 -21.14
N LEU A 32 6.46 -25.69 -20.95
CA LEU A 32 7.41 -25.15 -21.91
C LEU A 32 8.70 -25.96 -22.06
N CYS A 33 9.00 -26.85 -21.13
CA CYS A 33 10.26 -27.59 -21.14
C CYS A 33 10.00 -29.05 -21.51
N SER A 34 10.59 -29.47 -22.63
CA SER A 34 10.64 -30.89 -23.05
C SER A 34 11.60 -31.73 -22.21
N ASP A 35 12.39 -31.10 -21.35
CA ASP A 35 13.39 -31.72 -20.49
C ASP A 35 13.18 -31.35 -19.01
N ALA A 36 13.04 -32.35 -18.14
CA ALA A 36 12.73 -32.19 -16.72
C ALA A 36 13.83 -31.44 -15.95
N ALA A 37 15.10 -31.69 -16.28
CA ALA A 37 16.23 -31.03 -15.62
C ALA A 37 16.21 -29.52 -15.89
N SER A 38 16.00 -29.12 -17.14
CA SER A 38 15.88 -27.71 -17.52
C SER A 38 14.66 -27.04 -16.87
N ALA A 39 13.52 -27.75 -16.78
CA ALA A 39 12.30 -27.25 -16.15
C ALA A 39 12.51 -26.98 -14.66
N ARG A 40 13.18 -27.89 -13.96
CA ARG A 40 13.49 -27.77 -12.54
C ARG A 40 14.47 -26.63 -12.25
N ALA A 41 15.52 -26.51 -13.06
CA ALA A 41 16.47 -25.40 -12.94
C ALA A 41 15.80 -24.03 -13.14
N LEU A 42 14.88 -23.95 -14.11
CA LEU A 42 14.07 -22.77 -14.35
C LEU A 42 13.13 -22.49 -13.17
N HIS A 43 12.41 -23.50 -12.68
CA HIS A 43 11.54 -23.36 -11.51
C HIS A 43 12.29 -22.85 -10.28
N ALA A 44 13.47 -23.41 -10.00
CA ALA A 44 14.32 -22.96 -8.89
C ALA A 44 14.84 -21.52 -9.08
N LYS A 45 14.99 -21.05 -10.32
CA LYS A 45 15.35 -19.65 -10.64
C LYS A 45 14.17 -18.72 -10.40
N LEU A 46 12.97 -19.10 -10.85
CA LEU A 46 11.74 -18.33 -10.63
C LEU A 46 11.40 -18.22 -9.14
N LEU A 47 11.47 -19.32 -8.38
CA LEU A 47 11.26 -19.29 -6.92
C LEU A 47 12.26 -18.38 -6.19
N ARG A 48 13.51 -18.33 -6.66
CA ARG A 48 14.51 -17.40 -6.12
C ARG A 48 14.14 -15.96 -6.45
N ALA A 49 13.75 -15.67 -7.69
CA ALA A 49 13.30 -14.36 -8.12
C ALA A 49 12.08 -13.89 -7.31
N GLU A 50 11.09 -14.75 -7.10
CA GLU A 50 9.89 -14.45 -6.30
C GLU A 50 10.23 -14.11 -4.85
N ARG A 51 11.12 -14.88 -4.21
CA ARG A 51 11.58 -14.58 -2.84
C ARG A 51 12.31 -13.25 -2.75
N TRP A 52 13.17 -12.95 -3.73
CA TRP A 52 13.88 -11.67 -3.80
C TRP A 52 12.94 -10.51 -4.06
N TYR A 53 11.97 -10.68 -4.95
CA TYR A 53 10.89 -9.72 -5.19
C TYR A 53 10.14 -9.42 -3.89
N GLY A 54 9.63 -10.44 -3.19
CA GLY A 54 8.88 -10.27 -1.94
C GLY A 54 9.70 -9.57 -0.86
N ARG A 55 10.98 -9.93 -0.70
CA ARG A 55 11.91 -9.26 0.23
C ARG A 55 12.18 -7.81 -0.15
N ALA A 56 12.34 -7.53 -1.44
CA ALA A 56 12.59 -6.18 -1.93
C ALA A 56 11.37 -5.29 -1.75
N VAL A 57 10.17 -5.78 -2.05
CA VAL A 57 8.90 -5.07 -1.78
C VAL A 57 8.72 -4.82 -0.28
N ALA A 58 8.97 -5.81 0.58
CA ALA A 58 8.94 -5.61 2.03
C ALA A 58 9.97 -4.56 2.48
N GLY A 59 11.16 -4.58 1.91
CA GLY A 59 12.20 -3.57 2.12
C GLY A 59 11.73 -2.16 1.73
N LEU A 60 11.04 -2.00 0.60
CA LEU A 60 10.48 -0.72 0.16
C LEU A 60 9.39 -0.20 1.11
N VAL A 61 8.56 -1.09 1.64
CA VAL A 61 7.55 -0.74 2.65
C VAL A 61 8.22 -0.28 3.94
N LEU A 62 9.21 -1.01 4.45
CA LEU A 62 9.97 -0.62 5.64
C LEU A 62 10.70 0.70 5.44
N LEU A 63 11.31 0.89 4.26
CA LEU A 63 11.98 2.14 3.90
C LEU A 63 11.02 3.33 3.92
N SER A 64 9.76 3.14 3.53
CA SER A 64 8.73 4.20 3.55
C SER A 64 8.46 4.76 4.96
N PHE A 65 8.67 3.97 6.02
CA PHE A 65 8.53 4.46 7.40
C PHE A 65 9.74 5.24 7.90
N ALA A 66 10.92 4.98 7.33
CA ALA A 66 12.18 5.62 7.72
C ALA A 66 12.50 6.86 6.86
N GLU A 67 11.85 7.02 5.72
CA GLU A 67 12.03 8.18 4.84
C GLU A 67 11.25 9.41 5.31
N VAL A 68 11.80 10.59 5.00
CA VAL A 68 11.11 11.86 5.16
C VAL A 68 9.96 11.96 4.15
N PRO A 69 8.73 12.30 4.57
CA PRO A 69 7.62 12.51 3.66
C PRO A 69 7.90 13.63 2.65
N ALA A 70 7.48 13.44 1.39
CA ALA A 70 7.77 14.35 0.29
C ALA A 70 7.35 15.81 0.56
N TRP A 71 6.20 16.00 1.23
CA TRP A 71 5.67 17.32 1.57
C TRP A 71 6.56 18.12 2.53
N CYS A 72 7.48 17.46 3.25
CA CYS A 72 8.38 18.14 4.18
C CYS A 72 9.54 18.85 3.47
N HIS A 73 9.85 18.46 2.23
CA HIS A 73 10.97 19.05 1.49
C HIS A 73 10.69 20.44 0.89
N GLY A 74 9.43 20.91 0.91
CA GLY A 74 9.02 22.16 0.27
C GLY A 74 9.27 23.43 1.10
N GLY A 75 9.45 23.31 2.42
CA GLY A 75 9.36 24.46 3.35
C GLY A 75 10.67 24.88 4.05
N THR A 76 11.67 24.01 4.12
CA THR A 76 12.92 24.27 4.83
C THR A 76 14.05 24.60 3.86
N GLY A 77 14.90 25.56 4.21
CA GLY A 77 16.13 25.82 3.46
C GLY A 77 16.90 24.51 3.30
N LYS A 78 16.92 23.98 2.08
CA LYS A 78 17.46 22.68 1.64
C LYS A 78 18.39 22.02 2.68
N PRO A 79 17.86 21.25 3.65
CA PRO A 79 18.69 20.47 4.55
C PRO A 79 19.62 19.57 3.74
N ASP A 80 20.83 19.35 4.25
CA ASP A 80 21.82 18.51 3.59
C ASP A 80 21.23 17.11 3.36
N MET A 81 21.35 16.60 2.12
CA MET A 81 20.80 15.30 1.71
C MET A 81 21.45 14.12 2.46
N TRP A 82 22.58 14.38 3.11
CA TRP A 82 23.35 13.39 3.89
C TRP A 82 23.20 13.56 5.40
N ALA A 83 22.56 14.62 5.87
CA ALA A 83 22.42 14.89 7.29
C ALA A 83 21.32 14.02 7.91
N TRP A 84 21.61 13.49 9.09
CA TRP A 84 20.61 12.96 10.00
C TRP A 84 19.95 14.13 10.72
N ALA A 85 18.63 14.18 10.70
CA ALA A 85 17.88 15.21 11.40
C ALA A 85 16.59 14.64 12.01
N PRO A 86 16.14 15.15 13.16
CA PRO A 86 14.86 14.78 13.75
C PRO A 86 13.71 15.26 12.87
N GLY A 87 12.55 14.63 13.02
CA GLY A 87 11.38 14.96 12.20
C GLY A 87 10.91 16.41 12.32
N THR A 88 11.12 17.05 13.47
CA THR A 88 10.82 18.47 13.69
C THR A 88 11.60 19.39 12.76
N ASP A 89 12.83 19.02 12.43
CA ASP A 89 13.73 19.83 11.61
C ASP A 89 13.43 19.61 10.12
N TRP A 90 13.04 18.40 9.75
CA TRP A 90 12.60 18.09 8.39
C TRP A 90 11.24 18.70 8.06
N CYS A 91 10.30 18.68 9.01
CA CYS A 91 8.91 19.08 8.81
C CYS A 91 8.48 20.13 9.85
N PRO A 92 8.94 21.39 9.76
CA PRO A 92 8.50 22.42 10.68
C PRO A 92 7.02 22.70 10.48
N ALA A 93 6.22 22.68 11.55
CA ALA A 93 4.84 23.12 11.47
C ALA A 93 4.76 24.65 11.53
N ALA A 94 3.72 25.21 10.90
CA ALA A 94 3.46 26.63 10.97
C ALA A 94 3.25 27.09 12.43
N GLY A 95 3.76 28.27 12.77
CA GLY A 95 3.58 28.86 14.11
C GLY A 95 4.40 28.20 15.22
N GLY A 96 5.44 27.42 14.89
CA GLY A 96 6.28 26.76 15.88
C GLY A 96 5.60 25.57 16.58
N ALA A 97 4.45 25.12 16.09
CA ALA A 97 3.84 23.90 16.57
C ALA A 97 4.75 22.69 16.27
N SER A 98 4.76 21.70 17.16
CA SER A 98 5.40 20.43 16.88
C SER A 98 4.53 19.63 15.93
N ALA A 99 4.99 19.35 14.71
CA ALA A 99 4.38 18.31 13.90
C ALA A 99 4.42 17.00 14.71
N ARG A 100 3.24 16.43 15.04
CA ARG A 100 3.13 15.15 15.76
C ARG A 100 3.55 14.00 14.83
N LEU A 101 4.84 13.92 14.57
CA LEU A 101 5.47 12.85 13.80
C LEU A 101 5.75 11.65 14.71
N SER A 102 6.15 10.52 14.12
CA SER A 102 6.38 9.25 14.82
C SER A 102 7.48 9.29 15.90
N GLY A 103 8.20 10.41 16.04
CA GLY A 103 9.33 10.56 16.97
C GLY A 103 10.59 9.80 16.55
N VAL A 104 10.58 9.18 15.36
CA VAL A 104 11.72 8.44 14.82
C VAL A 104 12.64 9.37 14.05
N THR A 105 13.95 9.18 14.19
CA THR A 105 14.95 9.88 13.37
C THR A 105 14.88 9.38 11.94
N TYR A 106 14.66 10.29 10.98
CA TYR A 106 14.57 9.91 9.58
C TYR A 106 15.94 9.61 8.97
N LEU A 107 15.94 8.68 8.02
CA LEU A 107 17.10 8.34 7.22
C LEU A 107 17.47 9.54 6.32
N PRO A 108 18.77 9.86 6.13
CA PRO A 108 19.20 10.89 5.20
C PRO A 108 18.65 10.61 3.79
N PRO A 109 18.08 11.62 3.10
CA PRO A 109 17.42 11.41 1.81
C PRO A 109 18.31 10.73 0.76
N ALA A 110 19.61 11.04 0.71
CA ALA A 110 20.53 10.39 -0.23
C ALA A 110 20.68 8.89 0.03
N LEU A 111 20.74 8.46 1.29
CA LEU A 111 20.79 7.05 1.67
C LEU A 111 19.46 6.35 1.37
N GLY A 112 18.33 7.01 1.66
CA GLY A 112 17.00 6.51 1.31
C GLY A 112 16.85 6.27 -0.19
N LEU A 113 17.22 7.24 -1.01
CA LEU A 113 17.19 7.11 -2.47
C LEU A 113 18.10 6.00 -3.00
N GLY A 114 19.32 5.87 -2.44
CA GLY A 114 20.24 4.80 -2.83
C GLY A 114 19.67 3.41 -2.54
N LEU A 115 19.08 3.23 -1.34
CA LEU A 115 18.42 1.98 -0.97
C LEU A 115 17.18 1.71 -1.82
N GLU A 116 16.35 2.73 -2.06
CA GLU A 116 15.18 2.62 -2.92
C GLU A 116 15.57 2.16 -4.33
N PHE A 117 16.58 2.79 -4.93
CA PHE A 117 17.04 2.44 -6.28
C PHE A 117 17.55 0.99 -6.34
N ALA A 118 18.31 0.56 -5.34
CA ALA A 118 18.79 -0.81 -5.26
C ALA A 118 17.64 -1.83 -5.12
N LEU A 119 16.66 -1.55 -4.27
CA LEU A 119 15.49 -2.42 -4.08
C LEU A 119 14.60 -2.47 -5.33
N LEU A 120 14.34 -1.32 -5.98
CA LEU A 120 13.58 -1.26 -7.23
C LEU A 120 14.31 -1.98 -8.37
N ALA A 121 15.64 -1.92 -8.43
CA ALA A 121 16.42 -2.68 -9.40
C ALA A 121 16.29 -4.20 -9.19
N ILE A 122 16.27 -4.67 -7.93
CA ILE A 122 16.01 -6.09 -7.61
C ILE A 122 14.60 -6.51 -8.03
N VAL A 123 13.60 -5.66 -7.75
CA VAL A 123 12.21 -5.88 -8.18
C VAL A 123 12.14 -5.99 -9.70
N LEU A 124 12.71 -5.02 -10.41
CA LEU A 124 12.69 -4.95 -11.86
C LEU A 124 13.42 -6.15 -12.49
N GLY A 125 14.58 -6.55 -11.97
CA GLY A 125 15.32 -7.73 -12.44
C GLY A 125 14.55 -9.04 -12.22
N SER A 126 13.81 -9.14 -11.10
CA SER A 126 12.95 -10.29 -10.82
C SER A 126 11.79 -10.37 -11.82
N LEU A 127 11.15 -9.25 -12.10
CA LEU A 127 10.04 -9.16 -13.08
C LEU A 127 10.50 -9.39 -14.52
N PHE A 128 11.69 -8.91 -14.92
CA PHE A 128 12.25 -9.25 -16.23
C PHE A 128 12.61 -10.73 -16.34
N THR A 129 13.04 -11.35 -15.24
CA THR A 129 13.26 -12.80 -15.22
C THR A 129 11.94 -13.54 -15.43
N GLU A 130 10.86 -13.11 -14.79
CA GLU A 130 9.53 -13.69 -15.02
C GLU A 130 9.07 -13.47 -16.47
N LEU A 131 9.13 -12.24 -16.98
CA LEU A 131 8.75 -11.89 -18.34
C LEU A 131 9.52 -12.68 -19.42
N ALA A 132 10.82 -12.94 -19.21
CA ALA A 132 11.66 -13.65 -20.16
C ALA A 132 11.35 -15.15 -20.25
N HIS A 133 10.74 -15.74 -19.21
CA HIS A 133 10.45 -17.17 -19.15
C HIS A 133 8.95 -17.48 -19.20
N GLU A 134 8.08 -16.47 -19.08
CA GLU A 134 6.68 -16.61 -19.47
C GLU A 134 6.59 -16.83 -20.99
N ALA A 135 5.88 -17.89 -21.38
CA ALA A 135 5.45 -18.16 -22.76
C ALA A 135 4.65 -16.97 -23.34
N PRO A 136 4.25 -16.95 -24.63
CA PRO A 136 3.52 -15.83 -25.22
C PRO A 136 2.17 -15.61 -24.50
N GLY A 137 2.19 -14.75 -23.49
CA GLY A 137 1.11 -14.61 -22.53
C GLY A 137 1.56 -14.03 -21.19
N ALA A 138 2.65 -13.25 -21.18
CA ALA A 138 3.12 -12.58 -19.98
C ALA A 138 1.95 -11.91 -19.27
N THR A 139 1.75 -12.24 -17.99
CA THR A 139 0.54 -11.80 -17.31
C THR A 139 0.51 -10.27 -17.28
N GLU A 140 -0.67 -9.67 -17.48
CA GLU A 140 -0.83 -8.21 -17.39
C GLU A 140 -0.25 -7.67 -16.07
N VAL A 141 -0.29 -8.49 -15.01
CA VAL A 141 0.35 -8.23 -13.71
C VAL A 141 1.85 -7.93 -13.86
N THR A 142 2.61 -8.78 -14.56
CA THR A 142 4.06 -8.60 -14.76
C THR A 142 4.34 -7.27 -15.46
N LYS A 143 3.54 -6.92 -16.47
CA LYS A 143 3.66 -5.64 -17.21
C LYS A 143 3.40 -4.44 -16.31
N TRP A 144 2.33 -4.47 -15.51
CA TRP A 144 2.04 -3.43 -14.52
C TRP A 144 3.13 -3.33 -13.46
N GLY A 145 3.69 -4.45 -13.02
CA GLY A 145 4.82 -4.47 -12.10
C GLY A 145 6.05 -3.78 -12.67
N ILE A 146 6.39 -4.05 -13.93
CA ILE A 146 7.51 -3.40 -14.62
C ILE A 146 7.23 -1.91 -14.75
N ALA A 147 6.01 -1.51 -15.13
CA ALA A 147 5.61 -0.11 -15.23
C ALA A 147 5.75 0.62 -13.88
N PHE A 148 5.28 0.03 -12.77
CA PHE A 148 5.43 0.62 -11.44
C PHE A 148 6.89 0.68 -10.97
N ALA A 149 7.68 -0.36 -11.22
CA ALA A 149 9.10 -0.38 -10.86
C ALA A 149 9.90 0.68 -11.65
N MET A 150 9.67 0.78 -12.96
CA MET A 150 10.27 1.81 -13.82
C MET A 150 9.80 3.21 -13.43
N GLY A 151 8.51 3.39 -13.15
CA GLY A 151 7.97 4.64 -12.62
C GLY A 151 8.63 5.03 -11.29
N GLY A 152 8.89 4.05 -10.42
CA GLY A 152 9.58 4.27 -9.14
C GLY A 152 11.02 4.72 -9.32
N LEU A 153 11.76 4.11 -10.26
CA LEU A 153 13.12 4.51 -10.58
C LEU A 153 13.16 5.94 -11.14
N LEU A 154 12.21 6.28 -12.01
CA LEU A 154 12.09 7.62 -12.57
C LEU A 154 11.73 8.66 -11.49
N ASP A 155 10.76 8.35 -10.62
CA ASP A 155 10.36 9.21 -9.50
C ASP A 155 11.55 9.48 -8.55
N ALA A 156 12.29 8.43 -8.18
CA ALA A 156 13.49 8.54 -7.35
C ALA A 156 14.60 9.36 -8.03
N ALA A 157 14.83 9.15 -9.33
CA ALA A 157 15.82 9.91 -10.10
C ALA A 157 15.43 11.40 -10.22
N MET A 158 14.16 11.68 -10.52
CA MET A 158 13.61 13.04 -10.60
C MET A 158 13.69 13.75 -9.25
N PHE A 159 13.40 13.04 -8.15
CA PHE A 159 13.56 13.59 -6.81
C PHE A 159 15.03 13.88 -6.49
N GLY A 160 15.96 12.97 -6.84
CA GLY A 160 17.40 13.18 -6.61
C GLY A 160 18.00 14.34 -7.40
N VAL A 161 17.63 14.47 -8.69
CA VAL A 161 18.19 15.48 -9.61
C VAL A 161 17.46 16.82 -9.51
N CYS A 162 16.13 16.80 -9.62
CA CYS A 162 15.30 18.01 -9.69
C CYS A 162 14.83 18.49 -8.32
N ARG A 163 14.93 17.65 -7.27
CA ARG A 163 14.43 17.96 -5.92
C ARG A 163 12.96 18.38 -5.90
N LEU A 164 12.13 17.71 -6.69
CA LEU A 164 10.69 17.98 -6.75
C LEU A 164 10.04 17.60 -5.40
N PRO A 165 9.20 18.48 -4.81
CA PRO A 165 8.51 18.17 -3.56
C PRO A 165 7.36 17.16 -3.76
N LEU A 166 6.97 16.88 -5.00
CA LEU A 166 6.00 15.86 -5.35
C LEU A 166 6.72 14.53 -5.58
N ARG A 167 6.47 13.54 -4.74
CA ARG A 167 7.01 12.18 -4.85
C ARG A 167 5.86 11.18 -4.96
N LEU A 168 5.83 10.40 -6.04
CA LEU A 168 4.83 9.36 -6.27
C LEU A 168 5.22 7.99 -5.70
N ALA A 169 6.40 7.89 -5.07
CA ALA A 169 6.92 6.67 -4.46
C ALA A 169 5.88 5.89 -3.63
N PHE A 170 5.05 6.56 -2.82
CA PHE A 170 4.02 5.87 -2.03
C PHE A 170 3.01 5.10 -2.92
N LEU A 171 2.50 5.75 -3.97
CA LEU A 171 1.53 5.14 -4.88
C LEU A 171 2.16 3.97 -5.66
N LEU A 172 3.39 4.16 -6.13
CA LEU A 172 4.12 3.15 -6.91
C LEU A 172 4.48 1.93 -6.04
N ARG A 173 4.92 2.15 -4.79
CA ARG A 173 5.18 1.08 -3.81
C ARG A 173 3.89 0.35 -3.43
N ALA A 174 2.79 1.07 -3.21
CA ALA A 174 1.48 0.45 -2.94
C ALA A 174 1.02 -0.41 -4.14
N GLY A 175 1.22 0.07 -5.36
CA GLY A 175 0.99 -0.70 -6.59
C GLY A 175 1.78 -2.00 -6.61
N LEU A 176 3.09 -1.95 -6.30
CA LEU A 176 3.94 -3.15 -6.22
C LEU A 176 3.48 -4.13 -5.13
N VAL A 177 3.08 -3.63 -3.95
CA VAL A 177 2.53 -4.46 -2.87
C VAL A 177 1.26 -5.18 -3.34
N MET A 178 0.36 -4.49 -4.05
CA MET A 178 -0.88 -5.08 -4.56
C MET A 178 -0.65 -6.20 -5.59
N LEU A 179 0.53 -6.29 -6.20
CA LEU A 179 0.87 -7.35 -7.15
C LEU A 179 1.32 -8.65 -6.47
N LEU A 180 1.60 -8.64 -5.15
CA LEU A 180 1.93 -9.85 -4.40
C LEU A 180 0.77 -10.85 -4.48
N PRO A 181 1.03 -12.13 -4.77
CA PRO A 181 -0.01 -13.10 -5.09
C PRO A 181 -1.04 -13.28 -3.97
N ASP A 182 -0.60 -13.24 -2.71
CA ASP A 182 -1.49 -13.38 -1.57
C ASP A 182 -2.35 -12.13 -1.34
N ILE A 183 -1.80 -10.95 -1.59
CA ILE A 183 -2.54 -9.68 -1.54
C ILE A 183 -3.56 -9.62 -2.67
N ARG A 184 -3.22 -10.09 -3.88
CA ARG A 184 -4.18 -10.21 -4.99
C ARG A 184 -5.34 -11.14 -4.65
N LYS A 185 -5.06 -12.32 -4.07
CA LYS A 185 -6.11 -13.26 -3.66
C LYS A 185 -7.04 -12.62 -2.63
N MET A 186 -6.46 -11.93 -1.65
CA MET A 186 -7.21 -11.18 -0.65
C MET A 186 -8.04 -10.05 -1.29
N PHE A 187 -7.45 -9.30 -2.22
CA PHE A 187 -8.12 -8.22 -2.94
C PHE A 187 -9.31 -8.75 -3.74
N VAL A 188 -9.14 -9.82 -4.51
CA VAL A 188 -10.25 -10.44 -5.27
C VAL A 188 -11.34 -10.97 -4.33
N ALA A 189 -10.96 -11.50 -3.16
CA ALA A 189 -11.92 -11.96 -2.16
C ALA A 189 -12.73 -10.81 -1.54
N ILE A 190 -12.08 -9.69 -1.22
CA ILE A 190 -12.71 -8.48 -0.63
C ILE A 190 -13.58 -7.77 -1.67
N PHE A 191 -13.03 -7.52 -2.86
CA PHE A 191 -13.70 -6.80 -3.94
C PHE A 191 -14.56 -7.70 -4.82
N ASN A 192 -14.99 -8.84 -4.30
CA ASN A 192 -16.00 -9.66 -4.95
C ASN A 192 -17.30 -8.87 -5.06
N TYR A 193 -17.90 -8.83 -6.25
CA TYR A 193 -19.15 -8.11 -6.51
C TYR A 193 -20.26 -8.45 -5.50
N ARG A 194 -20.33 -9.71 -5.06
CA ARG A 194 -21.30 -10.13 -4.04
C ARG A 194 -21.06 -9.44 -2.71
N VAL A 195 -19.81 -9.38 -2.25
CA VAL A 195 -19.45 -8.71 -0.99
C VAL A 195 -19.68 -7.21 -1.12
N LEU A 196 -19.28 -6.61 -2.23
CA LEU A 196 -19.48 -5.17 -2.48
C LEU A 196 -20.97 -4.80 -2.54
N ALA A 197 -21.82 -5.66 -3.10
CA ALA A 197 -23.27 -5.43 -3.11
C ALA A 197 -23.84 -5.41 -1.69
N GLU A 198 -23.48 -6.37 -0.82
CA GLU A 198 -23.93 -6.42 0.57
C GLU A 198 -23.37 -5.23 1.39
N VAL A 199 -22.10 -4.87 1.20
CA VAL A 199 -21.54 -3.67 1.84
C VAL A 199 -22.28 -2.42 1.35
N GLY A 200 -22.60 -2.35 0.07
CA GLY A 200 -23.36 -1.26 -0.53
C GLY A 200 -24.77 -1.13 0.05
N THR A 201 -25.49 -2.23 0.27
CA THR A 201 -26.83 -2.20 0.88
C THR A 201 -26.75 -1.73 2.34
N VAL A 202 -25.81 -2.24 3.13
CA VAL A 202 -25.58 -1.80 4.51
C VAL A 202 -25.23 -0.32 4.57
N MET A 203 -24.32 0.15 3.72
CA MET A 203 -23.94 1.57 3.64
C MET A 203 -25.13 2.46 3.27
N PHE A 204 -25.99 2.02 2.35
CA PHE A 204 -27.20 2.75 2.00
C PHE A 204 -28.17 2.90 3.17
N PHE A 205 -28.46 1.82 3.91
CA PHE A 205 -29.31 1.87 5.10
C PHE A 205 -28.68 2.70 6.23
N PHE A 206 -27.36 2.61 6.40
CA PHE A 206 -26.62 3.40 7.38
C PHE A 206 -26.73 4.90 7.09
N LEU A 207 -26.43 5.33 5.86
CA LEU A 207 -26.57 6.72 5.44
C LEU A 207 -28.02 7.20 5.54
N GLY A 208 -28.99 6.37 5.14
CA GLY A 208 -30.40 6.68 5.28
C GLY A 208 -30.80 6.94 6.74
N THR A 209 -30.29 6.14 7.66
CA THR A 209 -30.52 6.30 9.11
C THR A 209 -29.91 7.59 9.64
N ILE A 210 -28.68 7.92 9.25
CA ILE A 210 -28.01 9.17 9.63
C ILE A 210 -28.80 10.39 9.14
N LEU A 211 -29.22 10.39 7.87
CA LEU A 211 -29.97 11.50 7.28
C LEU A 211 -31.35 11.67 7.92
N MET A 212 -32.06 10.55 8.17
CA MET A 212 -33.34 10.57 8.87
C MET A 212 -33.18 11.07 10.31
N GLY A 213 -32.18 10.57 11.04
CA GLY A 213 -31.86 11.02 12.38
C GLY A 213 -31.53 12.51 12.43
N ALA A 214 -30.68 12.98 11.52
CA ALA A 214 -30.31 14.39 11.40
C ALA A 214 -31.54 15.28 11.17
N PHE A 215 -32.46 14.85 10.29
CA PHE A 215 -33.71 15.56 10.06
C PHE A 215 -34.61 15.61 11.30
N VAL A 216 -34.79 14.48 11.99
CA VAL A 216 -35.62 14.41 13.20
C VAL A 216 -35.04 15.27 14.33
N TRP A 217 -33.76 15.11 14.64
CA TRP A 217 -33.10 15.84 15.72
C TRP A 217 -32.99 17.33 15.43
N MET A 218 -32.70 17.74 14.20
CA MET A 218 -32.79 19.13 13.79
C MET A 218 -34.21 19.67 13.99
N SER A 219 -35.25 18.92 13.62
CA SER A 219 -36.64 19.38 13.76
C SER A 219 -37.05 19.56 15.23
N VAL A 220 -36.54 18.73 16.14
CA VAL A 220 -36.86 18.78 17.58
C VAL A 220 -36.03 19.82 18.32
N LEU A 221 -34.71 19.83 18.12
CA LEU A 221 -33.77 20.60 18.92
C LEU A 221 -33.50 22.01 18.38
N ARG A 222 -33.84 22.31 17.12
CA ARG A 222 -33.51 23.61 16.52
C ARG A 222 -34.10 24.81 17.27
N THR A 223 -35.25 24.64 17.91
CA THR A 223 -35.89 25.69 18.71
C THR A 223 -35.52 25.63 20.19
N ASP A 224 -34.79 24.60 20.62
CA ASP A 224 -34.39 24.44 22.01
C ASP A 224 -33.17 25.32 22.32
N ASN A 225 -33.36 26.22 23.28
CA ASN A 225 -32.33 27.12 23.79
C ASN A 225 -31.86 26.72 25.19
N ALA A 226 -32.23 25.53 25.68
CA ALA A 226 -31.73 25.01 26.94
C ALA A 226 -30.21 24.86 26.92
N ILE A 227 -29.58 25.16 28.06
CA ILE A 227 -28.15 24.93 28.28
C ILE A 227 -28.00 23.48 28.73
N ALA A 228 -27.21 22.70 27.99
CA ALA A 228 -27.01 21.27 28.29
C ALA A 228 -25.90 21.07 29.34
N PHE A 229 -24.76 21.76 29.18
CA PHE A 229 -23.63 21.74 30.11
C PHE A 229 -22.74 22.98 29.89
N THR A 230 -21.79 23.21 30.80
CA THR A 230 -20.76 24.25 30.68
C THR A 230 -19.40 23.60 30.49
N GLU A 231 -18.71 23.95 29.41
CA GLU A 231 -17.37 23.48 29.05
C GLU A 231 -16.44 24.70 28.98
N GLU A 232 -15.34 24.68 29.73
CA GLU A 232 -14.37 25.79 29.76
C GLU A 232 -15.00 27.19 30.00
N GLU A 233 -16.00 27.25 30.90
CA GLU A 233 -16.80 28.46 31.22
C GLU A 233 -17.77 28.92 30.12
N GLU A 234 -17.82 28.25 28.96
CA GLU A 234 -18.80 28.51 27.92
C GLU A 234 -20.05 27.63 28.10
N ALA A 235 -21.23 28.26 28.07
CA ALA A 235 -22.50 27.56 28.13
C ALA A 235 -22.82 26.92 26.77
N VAL A 236 -22.77 25.59 26.72
CA VAL A 236 -23.07 24.81 25.52
C VAL A 236 -24.58 24.58 25.43
N ARG A 237 -25.19 25.05 24.33
CA ARG A 237 -26.62 24.85 24.06
C ARG A 237 -26.90 23.40 23.66
N ALA A 238 -28.06 22.89 24.06
CA ALA A 238 -28.54 21.56 23.64
C ALA A 238 -28.69 21.41 22.11
N SER A 239 -28.81 22.53 21.40
CA SER A 239 -28.90 22.58 19.93
C SER A 239 -27.55 22.68 19.21
N LYS A 240 -26.42 22.66 19.94
CA LYS A 240 -25.07 22.65 19.32
C LYS A 240 -24.95 21.43 18.41
N GLY A 241 -24.51 21.66 17.17
CA GLY A 241 -24.44 20.61 16.14
C GLY A 241 -25.77 20.26 15.47
N PHE A 242 -26.90 20.87 15.84
CA PHE A 242 -28.22 20.65 15.23
C PHE A 242 -28.86 21.91 14.64
N THR A 243 -28.07 22.96 14.37
CA THR A 243 -28.60 24.25 13.91
C THR A 243 -28.93 24.25 12.41
N THR A 244 -28.12 23.54 11.62
CA THR A 244 -28.30 23.34 10.17
C THR A 244 -28.36 21.86 9.83
N PHE A 245 -28.92 21.50 8.68
CA PHE A 245 -28.99 20.10 8.24
C PHE A 245 -27.59 19.48 8.04
N GLY A 246 -26.63 20.28 7.56
CA GLY A 246 -25.24 19.84 7.38
C GLY A 246 -24.55 19.52 8.71
N GLU A 247 -24.64 20.42 9.69
CA GLU A 247 -24.13 20.19 11.04
C GLU A 247 -24.82 18.99 11.70
N SER A 248 -26.15 18.88 11.57
CA SER A 248 -26.92 17.76 12.13
C SER A 248 -26.49 16.42 11.54
N THR A 249 -26.21 16.38 10.24
CA THR A 249 -25.72 15.17 9.55
C THR A 249 -24.33 14.79 10.03
N TYR A 250 -23.44 15.76 10.20
CA TYR A 250 -22.11 15.53 10.74
C TYR A 250 -22.17 15.02 12.19
N SER A 251 -22.95 15.68 13.06
CA SER A 251 -23.15 15.29 14.46
C SER A 251 -23.73 13.88 14.58
N MET A 252 -24.71 13.52 13.74
CA MET A 252 -25.27 12.16 13.69
C MET A 252 -24.26 11.13 13.16
N PHE A 253 -23.42 11.49 12.18
CA PHE A 253 -22.37 10.61 11.69
C PHE A 253 -21.31 10.33 12.77
N VAL A 254 -20.84 11.38 13.47
CA VAL A 254 -19.91 11.27 14.60
C VAL A 254 -20.53 10.44 15.73
N SER A 255 -21.80 10.65 16.04
CA SER A 255 -22.56 9.86 17.01
C SER A 255 -22.64 8.38 16.63
N ALA A 256 -22.96 8.09 15.37
CA ALA A 256 -23.06 6.73 14.84
C ALA A 256 -21.70 6.01 14.84
N ALA A 257 -20.60 6.75 14.71
CA ALA A 257 -19.25 6.22 14.85
C ALA A 257 -18.82 6.01 16.31
N THR A 258 -19.68 6.33 17.29
CA THR A 258 -19.40 6.30 18.74
C THR A 258 -18.21 7.16 19.17
N SER A 259 -17.73 8.05 18.29
CA SER A 259 -16.80 9.11 18.65
C SER A 259 -17.51 10.15 19.52
N ASP A 260 -16.78 10.72 20.46
CA ASP A 260 -17.26 11.48 21.62
C ASP A 260 -18.40 12.46 21.28
N PHE A 261 -19.64 12.02 21.47
CA PHE A 261 -20.84 12.79 21.15
C PHE A 261 -21.03 13.99 22.10
N MET A 262 -20.38 13.95 23.26
CA MET A 262 -20.51 14.96 24.31
C MET A 262 -19.41 16.04 24.25
N GLY A 263 -18.44 15.92 23.33
CA GLY A 263 -17.31 16.85 23.19
C GLY A 263 -17.32 17.68 21.89
N VAL A 264 -18.42 17.66 21.12
CA VAL A 264 -18.59 18.48 19.89
C VAL A 264 -19.46 19.69 20.15
#